data_AF-A0A4S0S3G2-F1
#
_entry.id   AF-A0A4S0S3G2-F1
#
_cell.length_a   1.000
_cell.length_b   1.000
_cell.length_c   1.000
_cell.angle_alpha   90.00
_cell.angle_beta   90.00
_cell.angle_gamma   90.00
#
_symmetry.space_group_name_H-M   'P 1'
#
loop_
_entity.id
_entity.type
_entity.pdbx_description
1 polymer ?
#
loop_
_entity_poly.entity_id
_entity_poly.type
_entity_poly.pdbx_seq_one_letter_code
_entity_poly.pdbx_strand_id
1 'polypeptide(L)'
;MRRFTFASRLGAADMAIIPLLQEDSTLVPIQFIEAYDRLDYGLGAALDSLHRLGRQPPEVAIDLAILAATINAADTRVSRASNAQNGWTREIDIVVPVSDPVLWTAQGEIIGHLLRFLTGDHWRVAFRDRPTGKSRLAEPPTVLPVLSFDEVALLSGGLDSLVGAIDALVAGRRPLFISHWYDAETSKAQKAVLHHLETKFPGDRYRSIRVRLGFDKHHVSTGEIENSQRGRSFLFFSLAVLAASSLQGQVKVGVPENGLIGLNVPLDPLRLGALSTRTTHPHYMASFNILLERLGLNVALVNPYRHKTKGEMVAECADLEFLKSLVPISMSCSAPAKARYKGLSPRHCGTCVPCLIRRASLLHGLGPKDDTLYATESLTARPLDSAKAEGEHVRSFQLLAGRLAANPSLAGTMARIPGPLNDAPGEIAAYIDVFRRGIQEVVALLQPVQARPD
;
A
#
# COMPACT_ATOMS: atom_id res chain seq x y z
N MET A 1 -19.93 -12.49 17.52
CA MET A 1 -19.26 -11.43 16.76
C MET A 1 -19.30 -10.16 17.59
N ARG A 2 -18.15 -9.52 17.84
CA ARG A 2 -18.09 -8.23 18.53
C ARG A 2 -18.04 -7.11 17.51
N ARG A 3 -18.68 -5.98 17.82
CA ARG A 3 -18.58 -4.73 17.08
C ARG A 3 -17.70 -3.76 17.84
N PHE A 4 -16.95 -2.95 17.12
CA PHE A 4 -15.97 -2.04 17.70
C PHE A 4 -16.11 -0.66 17.08
N THR A 5 -16.14 0.36 17.94
CA THR A 5 -16.02 1.76 17.55
C THR A 5 -14.64 2.26 17.93
N PHE A 6 -13.77 2.41 16.94
CA PHE A 6 -12.44 2.97 17.11
C PHE A 6 -12.52 4.49 17.08
N ALA A 7 -12.06 5.14 18.14
CA ALA A 7 -12.24 6.57 18.25
C ALA A 7 -10.94 7.28 18.61
N SER A 8 -10.48 8.16 17.73
CA SER A 8 -9.27 8.93 17.96
C SER A 8 -9.55 10.02 19.00
N ARG A 9 -8.58 10.28 19.88
CA ARG A 9 -8.57 11.39 20.84
C ARG A 9 -7.31 12.23 20.65
N LEU A 10 -7.45 13.55 20.71
CA LEU A 10 -6.36 14.51 20.56
C LEU A 10 -5.94 15.09 21.91
N GLY A 11 -5.36 14.25 22.75
CA GLY A 11 -4.80 14.64 24.04
C GLY A 11 -5.68 14.19 25.21
N ALA A 12 -5.08 14.16 26.41
CA ALA A 12 -5.78 13.78 27.64
C ALA A 12 -6.97 14.72 27.98
N ALA A 13 -6.95 15.96 27.50
CA ALA A 13 -8.03 16.92 27.68
C ALA A 13 -9.24 16.66 26.75
N ASP A 14 -9.10 15.79 25.75
CA ASP A 14 -10.19 15.40 24.86
C ASP A 14 -11.12 14.43 25.58
N MET A 15 -12.04 14.99 26.38
CA MET A 15 -13.02 14.26 27.20
C MET A 15 -14.41 14.23 26.57
N ALA A 16 -14.53 14.59 25.28
CA ALA A 16 -15.80 14.57 24.57
C ALA A 16 -16.44 13.18 24.60
N ILE A 17 -17.77 13.15 24.75
CA ILE A 17 -18.57 11.93 24.63
C ILE A 17 -18.54 11.50 23.16
N ILE A 18 -18.14 10.27 22.92
CA ILE A 18 -18.00 9.72 21.57
C ILE A 18 -19.29 8.97 21.25
N PRO A 19 -20.04 9.37 20.21
CA PRO A 19 -21.25 8.65 19.83
C PRO A 19 -20.88 7.26 19.33
N LEU A 20 -21.61 6.26 19.79
CA LEU A 20 -21.54 4.92 19.20
C LEU A 20 -22.38 4.91 17.93
N LEU A 21 -21.80 4.43 16.82
CA LEU A 21 -22.56 4.26 15.56
C LEU A 21 -23.44 3.02 15.60
N GLN A 22 -23.15 2.09 16.51
CA GLN A 22 -23.99 0.96 16.88
C GLN A 22 -24.06 0.83 18.40
N GLU A 23 -25.25 0.66 18.94
CA GLU A 23 -25.50 0.56 20.39
C GLU A 23 -24.74 -0.58 21.06
N ASP A 24 -24.50 -1.69 20.35
CA ASP A 24 -23.78 -2.87 20.84
C ASP A 24 -22.25 -2.83 20.58
N SER A 25 -21.73 -1.73 20.05
CA SER A 25 -20.30 -1.59 19.77
C SER A 25 -19.47 -1.29 21.03
N THR A 26 -18.33 -1.96 21.17
CA THR A 26 -17.35 -1.64 22.20
C THR A 26 -16.52 -0.43 21.76
N LEU A 27 -16.51 0.64 22.55
CA LEU A 27 -15.64 1.80 22.30
C LEU A 27 -14.16 1.46 22.54
N VAL A 28 -13.31 1.81 21.59
CA VAL A 28 -11.87 1.60 21.61
C VAL A 28 -11.19 2.96 21.37
N PRO A 29 -10.88 3.73 22.43
CA PRO A 29 -10.21 5.01 22.28
C PRO A 29 -8.75 4.83 21.90
N ILE A 30 -8.24 5.69 21.00
CA ILE A 30 -6.82 5.77 20.63
C ILE A 30 -6.33 7.18 20.90
N GLN A 31 -5.33 7.33 21.77
CA GLN A 31 -4.73 8.62 22.07
C GLN A 31 -3.66 8.96 21.03
N PHE A 32 -3.90 10.00 20.24
CA PHE A 32 -2.97 10.46 19.21
C PHE A 32 -2.02 11.56 19.68
N ILE A 33 -2.29 12.16 20.84
CA ILE A 33 -1.42 13.14 21.48
C ILE A 33 -1.25 12.69 22.92
N GLU A 34 -0.02 12.39 23.31
CA GLU A 34 0.32 12.06 24.69
C GLU A 34 1.21 13.15 25.28
N ALA A 35 2.52 12.93 25.31
CA ALA A 35 3.48 13.86 25.87
C ALA A 35 3.85 15.00 24.90
N TYR A 36 4.15 16.18 25.45
CA TYR A 36 4.69 17.35 24.71
C TYR A 36 3.80 17.90 23.60
N ASP A 37 2.50 17.61 23.63
CA ASP A 37 1.54 18.07 22.63
C ASP A 37 1.89 17.70 21.17
N ARG A 38 2.53 16.54 20.98
CA ARG A 38 2.97 16.06 19.68
C ARG A 38 2.17 14.85 19.24
N LEU A 39 1.85 14.77 17.95
CA LEU A 39 1.17 13.61 17.38
C LEU A 39 2.04 12.36 17.47
N ASP A 40 1.48 11.27 17.98
CA ASP A 40 2.13 9.98 18.14
C ASP A 40 1.98 9.08 16.88
N TYR A 41 2.39 7.82 16.99
CA TYR A 41 2.38 6.79 15.95
C TYR A 41 3.15 7.22 14.68
N GLY A 42 4.16 8.07 14.86
CA GLY A 42 5.03 8.56 13.78
C GLY A 42 4.47 9.74 12.99
N LEU A 43 3.23 10.17 13.22
CA LEU A 43 2.65 11.33 12.54
C LEU A 43 3.38 12.63 12.90
N GLY A 44 3.73 12.84 14.18
CA GLY A 44 4.53 13.99 14.60
C GLY A 44 5.91 14.01 13.95
N ALA A 45 6.56 12.86 13.79
CA ALA A 45 7.86 12.79 13.10
C ALA A 45 7.75 13.12 11.60
N ALA A 46 6.62 12.79 10.96
CA ALA A 46 6.33 13.19 9.59
C ALA A 46 6.15 14.71 9.49
N LEU A 47 5.37 15.30 10.40
CA LEU A 47 5.18 16.76 10.47
C LEU A 47 6.50 17.49 10.73
N ASP A 48 7.33 17.04 11.66
CA ASP A 48 8.63 17.65 11.93
C ASP A 48 9.56 17.59 10.72
N SER A 49 9.46 16.50 9.93
CA SER A 49 10.26 16.35 8.72
C SER A 49 9.83 17.34 7.64
N LEU A 50 8.52 17.59 7.49
CA LEU A 50 8.00 18.63 6.62
C LEU A 50 8.36 20.03 7.14
N HIS A 51 8.24 20.27 8.44
CA HIS A 51 8.61 21.53 9.08
C HIS A 51 10.09 21.87 8.83
N ARG A 52 11.01 20.90 8.97
CA ARG A 52 12.44 21.07 8.65
C ARG A 52 12.70 21.37 7.17
N LEU A 53 11.77 21.04 6.28
CA LEU A 53 11.82 21.40 4.85
C LEU A 53 11.15 22.75 4.57
N GLY A 54 10.73 23.49 5.59
CA GLY A 54 10.00 24.75 5.45
C GLY A 54 8.58 24.57 4.95
N ARG A 55 7.96 23.41 5.21
CA ARG A 55 6.65 23.03 4.67
C ARG A 55 5.61 22.93 5.79
N GLN A 56 4.40 23.40 5.49
CA GLN A 56 3.24 23.30 6.36
C GLN A 56 2.10 22.62 5.60
N PRO A 57 1.72 21.38 5.96
CA PRO A 57 0.52 20.77 5.38
C PRO A 57 -0.75 21.46 5.92
N PRO A 58 -1.84 21.52 5.13
CA PRO A 58 -3.13 22.00 5.61
C PRO A 58 -3.72 21.03 6.65
N GLU A 59 -4.52 21.56 7.57
CA GLU A 59 -5.12 20.77 8.66
C GLU A 59 -5.99 19.60 8.16
N VAL A 60 -6.68 19.78 7.02
CA VAL A 60 -7.44 18.70 6.36
C VAL A 60 -6.55 17.53 5.95
N ALA A 61 -5.29 17.76 5.55
CA ALA A 61 -4.37 16.67 5.23
C ALA A 61 -3.87 15.95 6.50
N ILE A 62 -3.78 16.65 7.63
CA ILE A 62 -3.46 16.07 8.94
C ILE A 62 -4.63 15.22 9.44
N ASP A 63 -5.86 15.71 9.29
CA ASP A 63 -7.10 14.95 9.59
C ASP A 63 -7.12 13.64 8.79
N LEU A 64 -6.79 13.68 7.49
CA LEU A 64 -6.70 12.49 6.65
C LEU A 64 -5.64 11.50 7.17
N ALA A 65 -4.49 12.00 7.64
CA ALA A 65 -3.45 11.15 8.22
C ALA A 65 -3.88 10.50 9.55
N ILE A 66 -4.60 11.22 10.43
CA ILE A 66 -5.15 10.70 11.68
C ILE A 66 -6.25 9.66 11.40
N LEU A 67 -7.14 9.94 10.45
CA LEU A 67 -8.14 8.98 9.97
C LEU A 67 -7.46 7.70 9.48
N ALA A 68 -6.44 7.84 8.63
CA ALA A 68 -5.73 6.70 8.07
C ALA A 68 -4.99 5.86 9.12
N ALA A 69 -4.42 6.51 10.14
CA ALA A 69 -3.83 5.84 11.28
C ALA A 69 -4.89 5.08 12.10
N THR A 70 -6.05 5.68 12.33
CA THR A 70 -7.18 5.06 13.05
C THR A 70 -7.72 3.84 12.29
N ILE A 71 -7.83 3.94 10.96
CA ILE A 71 -8.16 2.82 10.07
C ILE A 71 -7.11 1.71 10.19
N ASN A 72 -5.82 2.05 10.20
CA ASN A 72 -4.76 1.06 10.35
C ASN A 72 -4.80 0.35 11.71
N ALA A 73 -5.12 1.07 12.78
CA ALA A 73 -5.34 0.47 14.09
C ALA A 73 -6.50 -0.52 14.03
N ALA A 74 -7.66 -0.10 13.53
CA ALA A 74 -8.84 -0.94 13.46
C ALA A 74 -8.65 -2.17 12.56
N ASP A 75 -8.07 -1.99 11.36
CA ASP A 75 -7.81 -3.08 10.41
C ASP A 75 -6.87 -4.14 11.00
N THR A 76 -5.89 -3.74 11.83
CA THR A 76 -4.92 -4.67 12.42
C THR A 76 -5.32 -5.20 13.80
N ARG A 77 -6.32 -4.61 14.48
CA ARG A 77 -6.73 -4.93 15.86
C ARG A 77 -8.14 -5.50 15.99
N VAL A 78 -8.83 -5.77 14.89
CA VAL A 78 -10.08 -6.54 14.87
C VAL A 78 -9.85 -7.84 14.11
N SER A 79 -9.87 -8.99 14.77
CA SER A 79 -9.62 -10.28 14.15
C SER A 79 -10.74 -10.67 13.18
N ARG A 80 -10.43 -10.95 11.90
CA ARG A 80 -11.41 -11.54 10.96
C ARG A 80 -11.85 -12.93 11.41
N ALA A 81 -10.92 -13.73 11.96
CA ALA A 81 -11.24 -15.07 12.44
C ALA A 81 -12.28 -15.08 13.57
N SER A 82 -12.29 -14.01 14.39
CA SER A 82 -13.21 -13.88 15.52
C SER A 82 -14.50 -13.12 15.19
N ASN A 83 -14.43 -12.16 14.26
CA ASN A 83 -15.48 -11.16 14.08
C ASN A 83 -16.04 -11.04 12.66
N ALA A 84 -15.62 -11.87 11.72
CA ALA A 84 -16.22 -11.88 10.39
C ALA A 84 -17.40 -12.86 10.30
N GLN A 85 -18.53 -12.42 9.74
CA GLN A 85 -19.76 -13.24 9.64
C GLN A 85 -19.58 -14.46 8.73
N ASN A 86 -18.80 -14.31 7.67
CA ASN A 86 -18.50 -15.32 6.66
C ASN A 86 -17.01 -15.75 6.70
N GLY A 87 -16.33 -15.51 7.83
CA GLY A 87 -14.88 -15.66 7.93
C GLY A 87 -14.06 -14.62 7.15
N TRP A 88 -14.73 -13.61 6.56
CA TRP A 88 -14.11 -12.59 5.71
C TRP A 88 -14.37 -11.15 6.11
N THR A 89 -15.65 -10.75 6.10
CA THR A 89 -16.10 -9.37 6.21
C THR A 89 -16.45 -9.03 7.66
N ARG A 90 -15.75 -8.05 8.23
CA ARG A 90 -16.03 -7.45 9.54
C ARG A 90 -16.94 -6.23 9.38
N GLU A 91 -17.55 -5.80 10.47
CA GLU A 91 -18.15 -4.48 10.64
C GLU A 91 -17.23 -3.65 11.56
N ILE A 92 -16.80 -2.48 11.12
CA ILE A 92 -15.87 -1.61 11.85
C ILE A 92 -16.36 -0.17 11.82
N ASP A 93 -16.42 0.44 13.00
CA ASP A 93 -16.85 1.83 13.16
C ASP A 93 -15.66 2.70 13.54
N ILE A 94 -15.61 3.89 12.96
CA ILE A 94 -14.56 4.87 13.22
C ILE A 94 -15.18 6.23 13.54
N VAL A 95 -14.67 6.89 14.58
CA VAL A 95 -14.98 8.28 14.92
C VAL A 95 -13.69 9.09 15.04
N VAL A 96 -13.52 10.13 14.21
CA VAL A 96 -12.29 10.94 14.17
C VAL A 96 -12.61 12.42 14.46
N PRO A 97 -11.86 13.08 15.36
CA PRO A 97 -11.89 14.53 15.51
C PRO A 97 -11.19 15.20 14.32
N VAL A 98 -11.85 16.16 13.69
CA VAL A 98 -11.39 16.82 12.46
C VAL A 98 -11.54 18.33 12.53
N SER A 99 -10.71 19.03 11.76
CA SER A 99 -10.67 20.50 11.72
C SER A 99 -11.95 21.12 11.14
N ASP A 100 -12.66 20.40 10.27
CA ASP A 100 -13.94 20.82 9.69
C ASP A 100 -14.92 19.61 9.63
N PRO A 101 -15.77 19.42 10.66
CA PRO A 101 -16.70 18.29 10.69
C PRO A 101 -17.74 18.31 9.58
N VAL A 102 -18.14 19.49 9.09
CA VAL A 102 -19.13 19.61 8.00
C VAL A 102 -18.54 19.08 6.70
N LEU A 103 -17.31 19.50 6.36
CA LEU A 103 -16.58 19.00 5.20
C LEU A 103 -16.43 17.48 5.23
N TRP A 104 -15.97 16.94 6.36
CA TRP A 104 -15.67 15.52 6.51
C TRP A 104 -16.92 14.65 6.58
N THR A 105 -17.99 15.10 7.24
CA THR A 105 -19.26 14.35 7.32
C THR A 105 -19.85 14.12 5.94
N ALA A 106 -19.74 15.09 5.03
CA ALA A 106 -20.14 14.93 3.64
C ALA A 106 -19.34 13.87 2.86
N GLN A 107 -18.17 13.43 3.38
CA GLN A 107 -17.32 12.41 2.76
C GLN A 107 -17.39 11.02 3.43
N GLY A 108 -18.17 10.85 4.50
CA GLY A 108 -18.24 9.59 5.24
C GLY A 108 -18.60 8.38 4.36
N GLU A 109 -19.54 8.56 3.43
CA GLU A 109 -19.99 7.50 2.52
C GLU A 109 -18.90 7.07 1.53
N ILE A 110 -18.23 8.02 0.85
CA ILE A 110 -17.16 7.71 -0.11
C ILE A 110 -15.97 7.03 0.59
N ILE A 111 -15.63 7.45 1.81
CA ILE A 111 -14.59 6.82 2.62
C ILE A 111 -14.99 5.37 2.97
N GLY A 112 -16.23 5.16 3.40
CA GLY A 112 -16.76 3.81 3.67
C GLY A 112 -16.69 2.89 2.45
N HIS A 113 -17.08 3.38 1.27
CA HIS A 113 -17.01 2.65 0.01
C HIS A 113 -15.57 2.34 -0.42
N LEU A 114 -14.66 3.31 -0.32
CA LEU A 114 -13.23 3.14 -0.58
C LEU A 114 -12.64 2.02 0.27
N LEU A 115 -12.90 2.06 1.58
CA LEU A 115 -12.38 1.07 2.52
C LEU A 115 -13.01 -0.30 2.30
N ARG A 116 -14.30 -0.36 1.96
CA ARG A 116 -14.97 -1.61 1.60
C ARG A 116 -14.35 -2.25 0.35
N PHE A 117 -14.09 -1.46 -0.69
CA PHE A 117 -13.44 -1.95 -1.90
C PHE A 117 -12.03 -2.49 -1.61
N LEU A 118 -11.28 -1.79 -0.76
CA LEU A 118 -9.90 -2.13 -0.44
C LEU A 118 -9.77 -3.35 0.48
N THR A 119 -10.61 -3.43 1.51
CA THR A 119 -10.47 -4.40 2.61
C THR A 119 -11.44 -5.57 2.54
N GLY A 120 -12.60 -5.38 1.90
CA GLY A 120 -13.72 -6.32 1.94
C GLY A 120 -14.58 -6.23 3.21
N ASP A 121 -14.28 -5.30 4.13
CA ASP A 121 -15.03 -5.06 5.37
C ASP A 121 -16.08 -3.96 5.19
N HIS A 122 -17.08 -3.92 6.07
CA HIS A 122 -18.03 -2.82 6.17
C HIS A 122 -17.50 -1.76 7.13
N TRP A 123 -17.35 -0.53 6.63
CA TRP A 123 -16.85 0.60 7.40
C TRP A 123 -17.92 1.67 7.54
N ARG A 124 -18.17 2.12 8.78
CA ARG A 124 -18.91 3.35 9.05
C ARG A 124 -17.97 4.36 9.65
N VAL A 125 -17.97 5.57 9.09
CA VAL A 125 -17.04 6.63 9.49
C VAL A 125 -17.86 7.85 9.87
N ALA A 126 -17.62 8.35 11.08
CA ALA A 126 -18.20 9.57 11.58
C ALA A 126 -17.10 10.52 12.05
N PHE A 127 -17.47 11.80 12.14
CA PHE A 127 -16.55 12.88 12.43
C PHE A 127 -17.11 13.77 13.53
N ARG A 128 -16.21 14.40 14.28
CA ARG A 128 -16.55 15.33 15.36
C ARG A 128 -15.58 16.49 15.38
N ASP A 129 -15.92 17.55 16.10
CA ASP A 129 -14.99 18.65 16.35
C ASP A 129 -13.73 18.17 17.08
N ARG A 130 -12.61 18.80 16.75
CA ARG A 130 -11.39 18.71 17.57
C ARG A 130 -11.64 19.34 18.94
N PRO A 131 -10.99 18.83 20.00
CA PRO A 131 -11.09 19.43 21.32
C PRO A 131 -10.50 20.86 21.32
N THR A 132 -10.96 21.68 22.28
CA THR A 132 -10.47 23.05 22.48
C THR A 132 -8.95 23.09 22.57
N GLY A 133 -8.33 24.05 21.88
CA GLY A 133 -6.87 24.19 21.82
C GLY A 133 -6.18 23.32 20.77
N LYS A 134 -6.90 22.45 20.05
CA LYS A 134 -6.35 21.62 18.96
C LYS A 134 -6.85 22.02 17.57
N SER A 135 -7.28 23.27 17.39
CA SER A 135 -7.75 23.77 16.10
C SER A 135 -6.64 23.77 15.03
N ARG A 136 -5.37 23.84 15.45
CA ARG A 136 -4.19 23.65 14.58
C ARG A 136 -3.25 22.61 15.17
N LEU A 137 -2.74 21.73 14.31
CA LEU A 137 -1.76 20.70 14.65
C LEU A 137 -0.46 20.86 13.87
N ALA A 138 -0.48 21.54 12.72
CA ALA A 138 0.75 21.92 12.01
C ALA A 138 1.21 23.31 12.46
N GLU A 139 2.39 23.36 13.06
CA GLU A 139 3.04 24.63 13.37
C GLU A 139 3.56 25.33 12.11
N PRO A 140 3.46 26.68 12.04
CA PRO A 140 4.09 27.45 10.98
C PRO A 140 5.60 27.17 10.88
N PRO A 141 6.16 26.98 9.68
CA PRO A 141 7.56 26.68 9.51
C PRO A 141 8.42 27.88 9.92
N THR A 142 9.49 27.61 10.66
CA THR A 142 10.48 28.61 11.08
C THR A 142 11.62 28.79 10.08
N VAL A 143 11.67 27.94 9.05
CA VAL A 143 12.70 27.90 8.02
C VAL A 143 12.09 28.12 6.63
N LEU A 144 12.84 28.76 5.73
CA LEU A 144 12.42 28.96 4.35
C LEU A 144 12.48 27.64 3.57
N PRO A 145 11.55 27.40 2.62
CA PRO A 145 11.56 26.20 1.78
C PRO A 145 12.62 26.30 0.67
N VAL A 146 13.90 26.14 1.04
CA VAL A 146 15.05 26.27 0.11
C VAL A 146 15.09 25.15 -0.94
N LEU A 147 14.56 23.97 -0.61
CA LEU A 147 14.49 22.83 -1.52
C LEU A 147 13.17 22.83 -2.29
N SER A 148 13.24 22.78 -3.62
CA SER A 148 12.10 22.54 -4.49
C SER A 148 11.98 21.07 -4.87
N PHE A 149 10.76 20.57 -4.86
CA PHE A 149 10.38 19.24 -5.31
C PHE A 149 9.34 19.42 -6.42
N ASP A 150 9.48 18.67 -7.51
CA ASP A 150 8.55 18.69 -8.64
C ASP A 150 7.47 17.61 -8.53
N GLU A 151 7.70 16.58 -7.70
CA GLU A 151 6.74 15.52 -7.44
C GLU A 151 6.92 14.91 -6.04
N VAL A 152 5.89 14.18 -5.62
CA VAL A 152 5.97 13.23 -4.50
C VAL A 152 5.87 11.83 -5.06
N ALA A 153 6.65 10.88 -4.56
CA ALA A 153 6.58 9.49 -5.03
C ALA A 153 6.67 8.49 -3.87
N LEU A 154 5.89 7.41 -3.95
CA LEU A 154 5.96 6.33 -2.95
C LEU A 154 7.22 5.48 -3.15
N LEU A 155 7.94 5.24 -2.07
CA LEU A 155 9.09 4.34 -2.03
C LEU A 155 8.87 3.25 -0.97
N SER A 156 8.40 2.09 -1.39
CA SER A 156 8.09 0.98 -0.46
C SER A 156 9.32 0.17 -0.07
N GLY A 157 10.37 0.21 -0.89
CA GLY A 157 11.55 -0.68 -0.81
C GLY A 157 11.41 -1.94 -1.68
N GLY A 158 10.30 -2.08 -2.42
CA GLY A 158 10.10 -3.13 -3.41
C GLY A 158 10.57 -2.74 -4.82
N LEU A 159 10.68 -3.74 -5.69
CA LEU A 159 11.20 -3.60 -7.05
C LEU A 159 10.47 -2.53 -7.88
N ASP A 160 9.15 -2.47 -7.83
CA ASP A 160 8.34 -1.51 -8.59
C ASP A 160 8.65 -0.07 -8.20
N SER A 161 8.68 0.22 -6.90
CA SER A 161 9.05 1.54 -6.37
C SER A 161 10.52 1.89 -6.62
N LEU A 162 11.38 0.89 -6.72
CA LEU A 162 12.79 1.07 -7.07
C LEU A 162 12.95 1.49 -8.53
N VAL A 163 12.28 0.81 -9.46
CA VAL A 163 12.23 1.22 -10.88
C VAL A 163 11.70 2.64 -11.00
N GLY A 164 10.59 2.95 -10.32
CA GLY A 164 10.02 4.31 -10.29
C GLY A 164 10.99 5.38 -9.77
N ALA A 165 11.77 5.07 -8.73
CA ALA A 165 12.77 5.97 -8.20
C ALA A 165 13.95 6.19 -9.16
N ILE A 166 14.44 5.12 -9.80
CA ILE A 166 15.53 5.21 -10.78
C ILE A 166 15.07 6.05 -11.98
N ASP A 167 13.92 5.73 -12.57
CA ASP A 167 13.37 6.45 -13.72
C ASP A 167 13.16 7.93 -13.42
N ALA A 168 12.72 8.28 -12.20
CA ALA A 168 12.59 9.67 -11.78
C ALA A 168 13.93 10.41 -11.73
N LEU A 169 14.91 9.83 -11.04
CA LEU A 169 16.19 10.48 -10.81
C LEU A 169 17.03 10.60 -12.08
N VAL A 170 16.99 9.59 -12.96
CA VAL A 170 17.65 9.60 -14.27
C VAL A 170 17.01 10.64 -15.19
N ALA A 171 15.68 10.77 -15.17
CA ALA A 171 14.96 11.78 -15.96
C ALA A 171 15.16 13.22 -15.49
N GLY A 172 15.97 13.46 -14.45
CA GLY A 172 16.21 14.82 -13.96
C GLY A 172 15.21 15.32 -12.92
N ARG A 173 14.20 14.52 -12.56
CA ARG A 173 13.17 14.90 -11.58
C ARG A 173 13.72 15.00 -10.17
N ARG A 174 13.03 15.75 -9.32
CA ARG A 174 13.39 16.01 -7.91
C ARG A 174 12.31 15.55 -6.94
N PRO A 175 12.12 14.23 -6.79
CA PRO A 175 11.04 13.69 -5.99
C PRO A 175 11.27 13.90 -4.48
N LEU A 176 10.18 14.14 -3.76
CA LEU A 176 10.09 13.86 -2.32
C LEU A 176 9.55 12.43 -2.14
N PHE A 177 10.43 11.50 -1.77
CA PHE A 177 10.04 10.11 -1.54
C PHE A 177 9.37 9.91 -0.19
N ILE A 178 8.23 9.25 -0.20
CA ILE A 178 7.49 8.90 1.02
C ILE A 178 7.52 7.40 1.21
N SER A 179 7.93 6.97 2.40
CA SER A 179 7.99 5.55 2.79
C SER A 179 7.22 5.31 4.07
N HIS A 180 6.49 4.22 4.13
CA HIS A 180 5.84 3.72 5.35
C HIS A 180 6.44 2.36 5.74
N TRP A 181 6.74 2.19 7.03
CA TRP A 181 7.17 0.90 7.58
C TRP A 181 6.61 0.67 8.99
N TYR A 182 6.45 -0.60 9.34
CA TYR A 182 6.11 -1.03 10.71
C TYR A 182 7.08 -2.12 11.18
N ASP A 183 7.39 -3.07 10.29
CA ASP A 183 8.33 -4.16 10.54
C ASP A 183 9.77 -3.81 10.16
N ALA A 184 10.72 -4.53 10.75
CA ALA A 184 12.15 -4.31 10.54
C ALA A 184 12.60 -4.63 9.10
N GLU A 185 11.96 -5.58 8.42
CA GLU A 185 12.39 -6.03 7.09
C GLU A 185 12.05 -4.99 6.02
N THR A 186 10.83 -4.44 6.07
CA THR A 186 10.45 -3.27 5.26
C THR A 186 11.43 -2.11 5.52
N SER A 187 11.77 -1.85 6.79
CA SER A 187 12.67 -0.74 7.16
C SER A 187 14.08 -0.93 6.60
N LYS A 188 14.63 -2.16 6.68
CA LYS A 188 15.96 -2.50 6.13
C LYS A 188 16.00 -2.33 4.62
N ALA A 189 15.02 -2.85 3.89
CA ALA A 189 14.95 -2.75 2.44
C ALA A 189 14.90 -1.28 1.98
N GLN A 190 14.06 -0.46 2.61
CA GLN A 190 13.98 0.98 2.31
C GLN A 190 15.31 1.70 2.57
N LYS A 191 15.97 1.45 3.71
CA LYS A 191 17.28 2.06 4.02
C LYS A 191 18.35 1.65 3.01
N ALA A 192 18.40 0.37 2.64
CA ALA A 192 19.37 -0.13 1.68
C ALA A 192 19.17 0.53 0.31
N VAL A 193 17.93 0.56 -0.20
CA VAL A 193 17.60 1.24 -1.47
C VAL A 193 18.01 2.71 -1.42
N LEU A 194 17.61 3.44 -0.37
CA LEU A 194 17.95 4.86 -0.22
C LEU A 194 19.46 5.11 -0.15
N HIS A 195 20.21 4.26 0.55
CA HIS A 195 21.67 4.38 0.63
C HIS A 195 22.32 4.30 -0.75
N HIS A 196 21.90 3.36 -1.59
CA HIS A 196 22.43 3.22 -2.94
C HIS A 196 21.94 4.34 -3.86
N LEU A 197 20.69 4.81 -3.72
CA LEU A 197 20.20 5.98 -4.46
C LEU A 197 21.02 7.23 -4.12
N GLU A 198 21.32 7.46 -2.84
CA GLU A 198 22.16 8.58 -2.40
C GLU A 198 23.57 8.50 -2.98
N THR A 199 24.15 7.29 -3.00
CA THR A 199 25.49 7.07 -3.55
C THR A 199 25.56 7.38 -5.04
N LYS A 200 24.51 7.04 -5.80
CA LYS A 200 24.48 7.25 -7.26
C LYS A 200 24.01 8.65 -7.66
N PHE A 201 23.07 9.23 -6.92
CA PHE A 201 22.46 10.52 -7.18
C PHE A 201 22.71 11.49 -6.01
N PRO A 202 23.99 11.86 -5.76
CA PRO A 202 24.34 12.66 -4.60
C PRO A 202 23.79 14.09 -4.65
N GLY A 203 23.69 14.71 -3.48
CA GLY A 203 23.28 16.10 -3.31
C GLY A 203 21.76 16.26 -3.18
N ASP A 204 21.26 17.46 -3.46
CA ASP A 204 19.85 17.81 -3.20
C ASP A 204 18.90 17.40 -4.33
N ARG A 205 19.20 16.27 -4.98
CA ARG A 205 18.43 15.68 -6.07
C ARG A 205 17.09 15.16 -5.59
N TYR A 206 17.02 14.64 -4.37
CA TYR A 206 15.77 14.19 -3.76
C TYR A 206 15.82 14.35 -2.23
N ARG A 207 14.67 14.13 -1.58
CA ARG A 207 14.58 13.89 -0.13
C ARG A 207 13.69 12.70 0.14
N SER A 208 13.84 12.08 1.30
CA SER A 208 12.97 10.98 1.72
C SER A 208 12.44 11.22 3.13
N ILE A 209 11.13 11.05 3.31
CA ILE A 209 10.46 11.01 4.61
C ILE A 209 9.99 9.58 4.83
N ARG A 210 10.50 8.96 5.90
CA ARG A 210 10.17 7.60 6.30
C ARG A 210 9.36 7.63 7.58
N VAL A 211 8.11 7.19 7.51
CA VAL A 211 7.18 7.20 8.63
C VAL A 211 7.05 5.80 9.20
N ARG A 212 7.35 5.66 10.50
CA ARG A 212 7.06 4.43 11.25
C ARG A 212 5.67 4.54 11.86
N LEU A 213 4.70 3.80 11.33
CA LEU A 213 3.33 3.84 11.84
C LEU A 213 2.75 2.43 11.93
N GLY A 214 2.13 2.14 13.06
CA GLY A 214 1.39 0.92 13.28
C GLY A 214 1.16 0.66 14.76
N PHE A 215 0.28 -0.30 15.02
CA PHE A 215 -0.25 -0.53 16.35
C PHE A 215 0.18 -1.91 16.82
N ASP A 216 0.83 -2.00 17.97
CA ASP A 216 1.08 -3.28 18.63
C ASP A 216 -0.13 -3.67 19.50
N LYS A 217 -0.03 -4.77 20.26
CA LYS A 217 -1.15 -5.28 21.07
C LYS A 217 -1.40 -4.44 22.34
N HIS A 218 -0.48 -3.53 22.70
CA HIS A 218 -0.54 -2.71 23.90
C HIS A 218 -1.10 -1.32 23.61
N HIS A 219 -1.02 -0.85 22.35
CA HIS A 219 -1.60 0.44 21.93
C HIS A 219 -3.13 0.47 21.90
N VAL A 220 -3.80 -0.69 21.82
CA VAL A 220 -5.25 -0.76 21.59
C VAL A 220 -5.86 -1.89 22.43
N SER A 221 -6.94 -1.61 23.13
CA SER A 221 -7.59 -2.49 24.11
C SER A 221 -8.63 -3.46 23.51
N THR A 222 -8.41 -4.01 22.31
CA THR A 222 -9.30 -5.06 21.77
C THR A 222 -8.93 -6.46 22.28
N GLY A 223 -7.66 -6.69 22.59
CA GLY A 223 -7.09 -8.01 22.88
C GLY A 223 -6.92 -8.89 21.63
N GLU A 224 -7.14 -8.34 20.44
CA GLU A 224 -7.17 -9.08 19.18
C GLU A 224 -6.04 -8.65 18.22
N ILE A 225 -5.64 -9.58 17.35
CA ILE A 225 -4.62 -9.35 16.32
C ILE A 225 -5.17 -9.85 14.98
N GLU A 226 -5.12 -8.97 13.98
CA GLU A 226 -5.32 -9.31 12.58
C GLU A 226 -3.96 -9.25 11.85
N ASN A 227 -3.63 -10.34 11.16
CA ASN A 227 -2.34 -10.51 10.50
C ASN A 227 -2.31 -9.92 9.09
N SER A 228 -3.47 -9.70 8.48
CA SER A 228 -3.57 -8.99 7.21
C SER A 228 -3.62 -7.47 7.42
N GLN A 229 -2.97 -6.73 6.53
CA GLN A 229 -2.89 -5.26 6.58
C GLN A 229 -3.57 -4.70 5.33
N ARG A 230 -4.87 -4.96 5.20
CA ARG A 230 -5.60 -4.65 3.96
C ARG A 230 -5.81 -3.16 3.74
N GLY A 231 -5.94 -2.40 4.82
CA GLY A 231 -6.03 -0.93 4.81
C GLY A 231 -4.69 -0.21 4.67
N ARG A 232 -3.56 -0.93 4.52
CA ARG A 232 -2.21 -0.32 4.53
C ARG A 232 -2.00 0.70 3.41
N SER A 233 -2.61 0.50 2.24
CA SER A 233 -2.48 1.44 1.13
C SER A 233 -3.18 2.76 1.39
N PHE A 234 -4.33 2.76 2.08
CA PHE A 234 -5.02 3.99 2.49
C PHE A 234 -4.11 4.85 3.37
N LEU A 235 -3.42 4.22 4.32
CA LEU A 235 -2.39 4.87 5.14
C LEU A 235 -1.24 5.41 4.30
N PHE A 236 -0.69 4.59 3.40
CA PHE A 236 0.47 5.00 2.64
C PHE A 236 0.15 6.17 1.68
N PHE A 237 -1.03 6.17 1.06
CA PHE A 237 -1.52 7.26 0.23
C PHE A 237 -1.75 8.53 1.06
N SER A 238 -2.36 8.41 2.23
CA SER A 238 -2.63 9.55 3.12
C SER A 238 -1.33 10.22 3.58
N LEU A 239 -0.28 9.46 3.89
CA LEU A 239 1.04 10.02 4.24
C LEU A 239 1.71 10.74 3.06
N ALA A 240 1.51 10.26 1.83
CA ALA A 240 2.03 10.94 0.65
C ALA A 240 1.23 12.20 0.29
N VAL A 241 -0.08 12.17 0.48
CA VAL A 241 -0.94 13.35 0.36
C VAL A 241 -0.59 14.39 1.42
N LEU A 242 -0.29 13.98 2.65
CA LEU A 242 0.20 14.89 3.70
C LEU A 242 1.44 15.65 3.24
N ALA A 243 2.41 14.95 2.63
CA ALA A 243 3.60 15.60 2.09
C ALA A 243 3.29 16.46 0.85
N ALA A 244 2.54 15.92 -0.11
CA ALA A 244 2.22 16.59 -1.37
C ALA A 244 1.41 17.88 -1.18
N SER A 245 0.44 17.87 -0.27
CA SER A 245 -0.40 19.02 0.04
C SER A 245 0.35 20.19 0.69
N SER A 246 1.58 19.95 1.15
CA SER A 246 2.47 21.00 1.68
C SER A 246 3.33 21.68 0.61
N LEU A 247 3.27 21.20 -0.64
CA LEU A 247 3.95 21.79 -1.80
C LEU A 247 3.01 22.77 -2.54
N GLN A 248 3.59 23.66 -3.35
CA GLN A 248 2.83 24.66 -4.10
C GLN A 248 2.29 24.09 -5.42
N GLY A 249 1.09 24.52 -5.81
CA GLY A 249 0.46 24.12 -7.07
C GLY A 249 -0.22 22.76 -7.01
N GLN A 250 -0.59 22.23 -8.18
CA GLN A 250 -1.18 20.90 -8.30
C GLN A 250 -0.08 19.83 -8.32
N VAL A 251 -0.06 18.98 -7.30
CA VAL A 251 1.05 18.04 -7.08
C VAL A 251 0.61 16.63 -7.43
N LYS A 252 1.39 15.95 -8.25
CA LYS A 252 1.20 14.53 -8.54
C LYS A 252 1.93 13.69 -7.48
N VAL A 253 1.23 12.67 -6.97
CA VAL A 253 1.82 11.61 -6.16
C VAL A 253 1.98 10.38 -7.03
N GLY A 254 3.23 10.08 -7.39
CA GLY A 254 3.59 8.86 -8.10
C GLY A 254 3.41 7.63 -7.21
N VAL A 255 2.65 6.64 -7.69
CA VAL A 255 2.45 5.35 -7.06
C VAL A 255 2.96 4.25 -7.99
N PRO A 256 4.26 3.94 -7.99
CA PRO A 256 4.82 2.93 -8.88
C PRO A 256 4.35 1.52 -8.51
N GLU A 257 3.50 0.92 -9.34
CA GLU A 257 3.09 -0.48 -9.24
C GLU A 257 2.70 -0.98 -10.64
N ASN A 258 3.17 -2.17 -11.03
CA ASN A 258 2.79 -2.76 -12.31
C ASN A 258 1.28 -3.01 -12.43
N GLY A 259 0.77 -2.98 -13.67
CA GLY A 259 -0.65 -3.16 -13.98
C GLY A 259 -1.22 -4.54 -13.59
N LEU A 260 -0.40 -5.61 -13.65
CA LEU A 260 -0.85 -6.96 -13.28
C LEU A 260 -1.21 -7.06 -11.79
N ILE A 261 -0.31 -6.59 -10.91
CA ILE A 261 -0.56 -6.52 -9.47
C ILE A 261 -1.64 -5.48 -9.17
N GLY A 262 -1.65 -4.34 -9.86
CA GLY A 262 -2.63 -3.29 -9.65
C GLY A 262 -4.07 -3.73 -9.93
N LEU A 263 -4.31 -4.48 -11.01
CA LEU A 263 -5.61 -5.07 -11.31
C LEU A 263 -6.00 -6.16 -10.31
N ASN A 264 -5.01 -6.96 -9.85
CA ASN A 264 -5.21 -7.97 -8.82
C ASN A 264 -6.30 -9.01 -9.17
N VAL A 265 -6.26 -9.51 -10.41
CA VAL A 265 -7.21 -10.51 -10.93
C VAL A 265 -7.08 -11.82 -10.14
N PRO A 266 -8.19 -12.43 -9.66
CA PRO A 266 -8.15 -13.69 -8.94
C PRO A 266 -7.56 -14.82 -9.79
N LEU A 267 -6.59 -15.55 -9.23
CA LEU A 267 -5.95 -16.68 -9.90
C LEU A 267 -6.85 -17.94 -9.94
N ASP A 268 -7.81 -18.04 -9.03
CA ASP A 268 -8.70 -19.19 -8.85
C ASP A 268 -10.11 -18.70 -8.49
N PRO A 269 -11.20 -19.32 -9.01
CA PRO A 269 -12.59 -19.03 -8.60
C PRO A 269 -12.84 -19.09 -7.09
N LEU A 270 -12.14 -19.95 -6.35
CA LEU A 270 -12.23 -20.03 -4.88
C LEU A 270 -11.52 -18.88 -4.17
N ARG A 271 -10.80 -18.02 -4.89
CA ARG A 271 -10.07 -16.85 -4.38
C ARG A 271 -10.75 -15.51 -4.70
N LEU A 272 -12.06 -15.50 -4.94
CA LEU A 272 -12.84 -14.27 -5.10
C LEU A 272 -12.73 -13.41 -3.81
N GLY A 273 -12.03 -12.27 -3.93
CA GLY A 273 -11.86 -11.30 -2.84
C GLY A 273 -10.75 -11.59 -1.80
N ALA A 274 -10.06 -12.74 -1.89
CA ALA A 274 -9.52 -13.35 -0.68
C ALA A 274 -8.05 -13.07 -0.30
N LEU A 275 -7.09 -12.66 -1.14
CA LEU A 275 -5.67 -12.74 -0.69
C LEU A 275 -4.73 -11.60 -1.03
N SER A 276 -5.19 -10.56 -1.72
CA SER A 276 -4.32 -9.45 -2.13
C SER A 276 -5.08 -8.12 -2.13
N THR A 277 -4.38 -7.05 -1.75
CA THR A 277 -4.92 -5.69 -1.61
C THR A 277 -4.99 -5.01 -2.97
N ARG A 278 -6.12 -4.36 -3.29
CA ARG A 278 -6.35 -3.65 -4.56
C ARG A 278 -5.75 -2.24 -4.54
N THR A 279 -4.48 -2.15 -4.12
CA THR A 279 -3.78 -0.91 -3.75
C THR A 279 -3.75 0.12 -4.86
N THR A 280 -3.50 -0.31 -6.10
CA THR A 280 -3.40 0.58 -7.28
C THR A 280 -4.43 0.22 -8.35
N HIS A 281 -5.51 -0.44 -7.95
CA HIS A 281 -6.62 -0.72 -8.86
C HIS A 281 -7.20 0.61 -9.39
N PRO A 282 -7.47 0.75 -10.70
CA PRO A 282 -7.89 2.02 -11.30
C PRO A 282 -9.07 2.67 -10.57
N HIS A 283 -10.11 1.89 -10.26
CA HIS A 283 -11.26 2.37 -9.50
C HIS A 283 -10.93 2.91 -8.10
N TYR A 284 -10.02 2.26 -7.38
CA TYR A 284 -9.63 2.71 -6.05
C TYR A 284 -8.85 4.02 -6.12
N MET A 285 -7.90 4.13 -7.05
CA MET A 285 -7.15 5.37 -7.24
C MET A 285 -8.03 6.53 -7.70
N ALA A 286 -8.97 6.28 -8.62
CA ALA A 286 -9.94 7.28 -9.07
C ALA A 286 -10.85 7.75 -7.92
N SER A 287 -11.41 6.81 -7.16
CA SER A 287 -12.26 7.11 -6.01
C SER A 287 -11.49 7.87 -4.92
N PHE A 288 -10.20 7.56 -4.72
CA PHE A 288 -9.36 8.28 -3.77
C PHE A 288 -9.06 9.71 -4.27
N ASN A 289 -8.83 9.90 -5.57
CA ASN A 289 -8.67 11.23 -6.17
C ASN A 289 -9.94 12.08 -6.04
N ILE A 290 -11.13 11.49 -6.21
CA ILE A 290 -12.41 12.17 -5.95
C ILE A 290 -12.50 12.61 -4.49
N LEU A 291 -12.08 11.77 -3.54
CA LEU A 291 -12.02 12.15 -2.13
C LEU A 291 -11.07 13.35 -1.92
N LEU A 292 -9.88 13.34 -2.52
CA LEU A 292 -8.93 14.46 -2.42
C LEU A 292 -9.49 15.76 -2.96
N GLU A 293 -10.15 15.71 -4.12
CA GLU A 293 -10.83 16.86 -4.73
C GLU A 293 -11.91 17.42 -3.80
N ARG A 294 -12.77 16.55 -3.24
CA ARG A 294 -13.84 16.95 -2.32
C ARG A 294 -13.32 17.50 -0.99
N LEU A 295 -12.14 17.09 -0.56
CA LEU A 295 -11.43 17.64 0.60
C LEU A 295 -10.70 18.96 0.29
N GLY A 296 -10.74 19.44 -0.97
CA GLY A 296 -10.05 20.65 -1.39
C GLY A 296 -8.52 20.53 -1.41
N LEU A 297 -7.99 19.30 -1.45
CA LEU A 297 -6.56 19.03 -1.50
C LEU A 297 -6.09 19.01 -2.96
N ASN A 298 -5.16 19.90 -3.32
CA ASN A 298 -4.63 20.03 -4.68
C ASN A 298 -3.59 18.94 -5.02
N VAL A 299 -3.97 17.68 -4.85
CA VAL A 299 -3.11 16.51 -4.98
C VAL A 299 -3.80 15.45 -5.84
N ALA A 300 -3.07 14.83 -6.76
CA ALA A 300 -3.57 13.72 -7.58
C ALA A 300 -2.65 12.51 -7.51
N LEU A 301 -3.20 11.36 -7.13
CA LEU A 301 -2.50 10.07 -7.21
C LEU A 301 -2.42 9.60 -8.67
N VAL A 302 -1.23 9.19 -9.10
CA VAL A 302 -0.98 8.69 -10.46
C VAL A 302 -0.12 7.44 -10.40
N ASN A 303 -0.55 6.35 -11.04
CA ASN A 303 0.29 5.20 -11.28
C ASN A 303 0.87 5.27 -12.72
N PRO A 304 2.17 5.57 -12.89
CA PRO A 304 2.79 5.66 -14.20
C PRO A 304 2.90 4.30 -14.92
N TYR A 305 2.86 3.19 -14.17
CA TYR A 305 3.07 1.83 -14.71
C TYR A 305 1.78 1.00 -14.81
N ARG A 306 0.60 1.63 -14.72
CA ARG A 306 -0.71 0.95 -14.71
C ARG A 306 -1.01 0.09 -15.94
N HIS A 307 -0.34 0.34 -17.07
CA HIS A 307 -0.45 -0.45 -18.31
C HIS A 307 0.79 -1.29 -18.63
N LYS A 308 1.79 -1.27 -17.75
CA LYS A 308 3.03 -2.04 -17.90
C LYS A 308 3.00 -3.26 -17.01
N THR A 309 3.46 -4.38 -17.57
CA THR A 309 3.79 -5.55 -16.75
C THR A 309 5.02 -5.25 -15.91
N LYS A 310 5.28 -6.08 -14.90
CA LYS A 310 6.48 -5.91 -14.08
C LYS A 310 7.74 -6.23 -14.90
N GLY A 311 7.69 -7.19 -15.83
CA GLY A 311 8.82 -7.46 -16.72
C GLY A 311 9.13 -6.29 -17.62
N GLU A 312 8.13 -5.66 -18.25
CA GLU A 312 8.32 -4.43 -19.03
C GLU A 312 8.89 -3.28 -18.19
N MET A 313 8.39 -3.08 -16.95
CA MET A 313 8.96 -2.09 -16.04
C MET A 313 10.45 -2.33 -15.79
N VAL A 314 10.84 -3.60 -15.59
CA VAL A 314 12.24 -3.95 -15.35
C VAL A 314 13.06 -3.77 -16.64
N ALA A 315 12.55 -4.19 -17.80
CA ALA A 315 13.23 -4.11 -19.09
C ALA A 315 13.44 -2.67 -19.57
N GLU A 316 12.50 -1.79 -19.26
CA GLU A 316 12.51 -0.39 -19.69
C GLU A 316 13.07 0.58 -18.64
N CYS A 317 13.56 0.07 -17.50
CA CYS A 317 14.16 0.89 -16.46
C CYS A 317 15.29 1.74 -17.04
N ALA A 318 15.30 3.04 -16.71
CA ALA A 318 16.19 4.02 -17.31
C ALA A 318 17.69 3.75 -17.02
N ASP A 319 17.99 2.95 -16.00
CA ASP A 319 19.35 2.49 -15.68
C ASP A 319 19.35 1.01 -15.27
N LEU A 320 19.44 0.13 -16.28
CA LEU A 320 19.38 -1.32 -16.09
C LEU A 320 20.54 -1.88 -15.25
N GLU A 321 21.76 -1.39 -15.45
CA GLU A 321 22.93 -1.90 -14.70
C GLU A 321 22.82 -1.54 -13.22
N PHE A 322 22.35 -0.34 -12.91
CA PHE A 322 22.08 0.02 -11.53
C PHE A 322 20.93 -0.80 -10.95
N LEU A 323 19.82 -0.95 -11.67
CA LEU A 323 18.71 -1.79 -11.23
C LEU A 323 19.19 -3.21 -10.91
N LYS A 324 19.97 -3.84 -11.81
CA LYS A 324 20.56 -5.18 -11.63
C LYS A 324 21.32 -5.28 -10.31
N SER A 325 22.17 -4.30 -10.00
CA SER A 325 22.94 -4.31 -8.73
C SER A 325 22.05 -4.17 -7.48
N LEU A 326 20.86 -3.59 -7.61
CA LEU A 326 19.90 -3.40 -6.53
C LEU A 326 18.78 -4.45 -6.48
N VAL A 327 18.76 -5.40 -7.42
CA VAL A 327 17.80 -6.52 -7.37
C VAL A 327 17.87 -7.25 -6.02
N PRO A 328 19.04 -7.71 -5.53
CA PRO A 328 19.12 -8.52 -4.31
C PRO A 328 18.64 -7.80 -3.03
N ILE A 329 18.69 -6.47 -3.00
CA ILE A 329 18.34 -5.67 -1.83
C ILE A 329 16.85 -5.28 -1.77
N SER A 330 16.15 -5.31 -2.91
CA SER A 330 14.74 -4.92 -2.99
C SER A 330 13.80 -6.03 -2.51
N MET A 331 12.75 -5.69 -1.78
CA MET A 331 11.84 -6.66 -1.16
C MET A 331 10.44 -6.63 -1.79
N SER A 332 10.04 -7.72 -2.47
CA SER A 332 8.68 -7.87 -3.01
C SER A 332 7.84 -8.89 -2.26
N CYS A 333 8.45 -9.74 -1.42
CA CYS A 333 7.74 -10.80 -0.72
C CYS A 333 6.68 -10.24 0.24
N SER A 334 5.49 -10.86 0.27
CA SER A 334 4.41 -10.45 1.19
C SER A 334 4.66 -10.82 2.65
N ALA A 335 5.54 -11.79 2.92
CA ALA A 335 5.81 -12.28 4.27
C ALA A 335 7.27 -12.77 4.44
N PRO A 336 8.29 -11.92 4.23
CA PRO A 336 9.70 -12.35 4.29
C PRO A 336 10.10 -12.91 5.65
N ALA A 337 9.50 -12.42 6.74
CA ALA A 337 9.74 -12.90 8.09
C ALA A 337 9.30 -14.37 8.32
N LYS A 338 8.40 -14.93 7.49
CA LYS A 338 7.98 -16.34 7.62
C LYS A 338 9.10 -17.33 7.29
N ALA A 339 10.20 -16.90 6.67
CA ALA A 339 11.40 -17.72 6.47
C ALA A 339 11.95 -18.30 7.79
N ARG A 340 11.73 -17.61 8.93
CA ARG A 340 12.11 -18.08 10.26
C ARG A 340 11.52 -19.44 10.64
N TYR A 341 10.33 -19.79 10.14
CA TYR A 341 9.70 -21.09 10.41
C TYR A 341 10.44 -22.24 9.72
N LYS A 342 11.35 -21.93 8.79
CA LYS A 342 12.29 -22.88 8.16
C LYS A 342 13.71 -22.76 8.71
N GLY A 343 13.92 -22.03 9.81
CA GLY A 343 15.26 -21.76 10.37
C GLY A 343 16.12 -20.80 9.53
N LEU A 344 15.51 -20.07 8.58
CA LEU A 344 16.21 -19.18 7.67
C LEU A 344 16.10 -17.71 8.11
N SER A 345 17.10 -16.90 7.79
CA SER A 345 17.00 -15.44 7.89
C SER A 345 15.91 -14.89 6.97
N PRO A 346 15.29 -13.74 7.29
CA PRO A 346 14.28 -13.12 6.45
C PRO A 346 14.73 -12.98 4.99
N ARG A 347 13.90 -13.46 4.06
CA ARG A 347 14.20 -13.51 2.62
C ARG A 347 12.92 -13.73 1.82
N HIS A 348 12.98 -13.64 0.49
CA HIS A 348 11.84 -13.92 -0.36
C HIS A 348 11.44 -15.39 -0.25
N CYS A 349 10.15 -15.71 -0.20
CA CYS A 349 9.74 -17.12 -0.12
C CYS A 349 9.96 -17.87 -1.44
N GLY A 350 9.86 -17.16 -2.58
CA GLY A 350 10.02 -17.73 -3.92
C GLY A 350 8.73 -18.19 -4.59
N THR A 351 7.64 -18.37 -3.83
CA THR A 351 6.40 -19.01 -4.34
C THR A 351 5.11 -18.22 -4.10
N CYS A 352 5.13 -17.15 -3.29
CA CYS A 352 3.96 -16.27 -3.16
C CYS A 352 3.73 -15.47 -4.45
N VAL A 353 2.51 -14.97 -4.65
CA VAL A 353 2.14 -14.21 -5.86
C VAL A 353 3.16 -13.09 -6.19
N PRO A 354 3.56 -12.20 -5.26
CA PRO A 354 4.59 -11.21 -5.54
C PRO A 354 5.97 -11.78 -5.90
N CYS A 355 6.35 -12.93 -5.33
CA CYS A 355 7.63 -13.59 -5.66
C CYS A 355 7.61 -14.23 -7.05
N LEU A 356 6.50 -14.86 -7.45
CA LEU A 356 6.38 -15.46 -8.78
C LEU A 356 6.36 -14.38 -9.87
N ILE A 357 5.60 -13.31 -9.67
CA ILE A 357 5.59 -12.16 -10.58
C ILE A 357 6.98 -11.50 -10.61
N ARG A 358 7.68 -11.39 -9.47
CA ARG A 358 9.07 -10.89 -9.43
C ARG A 358 10.01 -11.76 -10.27
N ARG A 359 10.04 -13.09 -10.04
CA ARG A 359 10.91 -14.01 -10.80
C ARG A 359 10.64 -13.91 -12.30
N ALA A 360 9.37 -13.86 -12.68
CA ALA A 360 8.96 -13.69 -14.07
C ALA A 360 9.44 -12.36 -14.65
N SER A 361 9.31 -11.27 -13.89
CA SER A 361 9.76 -9.95 -14.32
C SER A 361 11.28 -9.84 -14.49
N LEU A 362 12.05 -10.48 -13.61
CA LEU A 362 13.50 -10.51 -13.69
C LEU A 362 13.96 -11.37 -14.87
N LEU A 363 13.31 -12.52 -15.10
CA LEU A 363 13.55 -13.36 -16.27
C LEU A 363 13.29 -12.58 -17.58
N HIS A 364 12.18 -11.85 -17.64
CA HIS A 364 11.82 -11.05 -18.82
C HIS A 364 12.78 -9.87 -19.04
N GLY A 365 13.01 -9.05 -18.01
CA GLY A 365 13.72 -7.79 -18.17
C GLY A 365 15.24 -7.87 -18.05
N LEU A 366 15.79 -8.85 -17.31
CA LEU A 366 17.23 -8.97 -17.05
C LEU A 366 17.83 -10.30 -17.54
N GLY A 367 17.00 -11.23 -18.00
CA GLY A 367 17.41 -12.57 -18.42
C GLY A 367 17.47 -13.58 -17.25
N PRO A 368 18.09 -14.75 -17.46
CA PRO A 368 17.96 -15.90 -16.56
C PRO A 368 18.66 -15.74 -15.20
N LYS A 369 19.54 -14.74 -15.05
CA LYS A 369 20.29 -14.53 -13.81
C LYS A 369 19.45 -13.71 -12.82
N ASP A 370 18.97 -14.37 -11.77
CA ASP A 370 18.28 -13.75 -10.63
C ASP A 370 19.11 -13.97 -9.35
N ASP A 371 19.79 -12.93 -8.89
CA ASP A 371 20.62 -12.93 -7.67
C ASP A 371 19.80 -12.72 -6.37
N THR A 372 18.46 -12.78 -6.44
CA THR A 372 17.60 -12.66 -5.26
C THR A 372 17.70 -13.92 -4.39
N LEU A 373 17.85 -13.73 -3.07
CA LEU A 373 17.85 -14.83 -2.11
C LEU A 373 16.42 -15.34 -1.84
N TYR A 374 16.13 -16.59 -2.24
CA TYR A 374 14.83 -17.23 -2.03
C TYR A 374 14.90 -18.38 -1.02
N ALA A 375 13.80 -18.62 -0.29
CA ALA A 375 13.65 -19.81 0.55
C ALA A 375 13.38 -21.08 -0.28
N THR A 376 12.63 -20.95 -1.38
CA THR A 376 12.56 -21.95 -2.45
C THR A 376 13.48 -21.48 -3.57
N GLU A 377 14.70 -22.00 -3.65
CA GLU A 377 15.73 -21.53 -4.58
C GLU A 377 15.38 -21.88 -6.04
N SER A 378 15.10 -23.15 -6.31
CA SER A 378 14.69 -23.63 -7.63
C SER A 378 13.23 -24.07 -7.62
N LEU A 379 12.46 -23.60 -8.61
CA LEU A 379 11.09 -24.04 -8.85
C LEU A 379 11.04 -25.38 -9.61
N THR A 380 12.15 -25.83 -10.20
CA THR A 380 12.22 -27.01 -11.07
C THR A 380 13.00 -28.17 -10.47
N ALA A 381 13.66 -27.98 -9.32
CA ALA A 381 14.47 -29.02 -8.68
C ALA A 381 13.66 -30.26 -8.26
N ARG A 382 12.37 -30.09 -7.97
CA ARG A 382 11.42 -31.17 -7.68
C ARG A 382 9.99 -30.70 -7.98
N PRO A 383 9.03 -31.63 -8.14
CA PRO A 383 7.62 -31.26 -8.08
C PRO A 383 7.30 -30.52 -6.78
N LEU A 384 6.52 -29.45 -6.90
CA LEU A 384 6.03 -28.66 -5.78
C LEU A 384 4.66 -29.19 -5.34
N ASP A 385 4.49 -29.45 -4.05
CA ASP A 385 3.22 -29.93 -3.51
C ASP A 385 2.16 -28.82 -3.57
N SER A 386 1.16 -29.01 -4.43
CA SER A 386 0.08 -28.04 -4.63
C SER A 386 -0.89 -27.92 -3.46
N ALA A 387 -0.87 -28.86 -2.50
CA ALA A 387 -1.62 -28.79 -1.25
C ALA A 387 -0.89 -27.94 -0.17
N LYS A 388 0.36 -27.55 -0.41
CA LYS A 388 1.17 -26.70 0.49
C LYS A 388 1.38 -25.32 -0.10
N ALA A 389 1.75 -24.37 0.76
CA ALA A 389 2.03 -22.97 0.38
C ALA A 389 3.15 -22.81 -0.68
N GLU A 390 4.00 -23.81 -0.85
CA GLU A 390 5.04 -23.81 -1.88
C GLU A 390 4.51 -24.07 -3.29
N GLY A 391 3.43 -24.86 -3.44
CA GLY A 391 2.85 -25.19 -4.75
C GLY A 391 1.49 -24.55 -5.04
N GLU A 392 0.75 -24.06 -4.04
CA GLU A 392 -0.64 -23.59 -4.23
C GLU A 392 -0.75 -22.49 -5.30
N HIS A 393 0.14 -21.49 -5.26
CA HIS A 393 0.08 -20.34 -6.17
C HIS A 393 0.63 -20.69 -7.54
N VAL A 394 1.67 -21.53 -7.60
CA VAL A 394 2.19 -22.08 -8.86
C VAL A 394 1.08 -22.80 -9.61
N ARG A 395 0.37 -23.71 -8.92
CA ARG A 395 -0.77 -24.42 -9.50
C ARG A 395 -1.89 -23.47 -9.92
N SER A 396 -2.19 -22.45 -9.11
CA SER A 396 -3.21 -21.44 -9.45
C SER A 396 -2.88 -20.69 -10.74
N PHE A 397 -1.61 -20.28 -10.92
CA PHE A 397 -1.18 -19.64 -12.16
C PHE A 397 -1.25 -20.58 -13.36
N GLN A 398 -0.87 -21.85 -13.20
CA GLN A 398 -0.98 -22.86 -14.26
C GLN A 398 -2.44 -23.09 -14.69
N LEU A 399 -3.37 -23.16 -13.72
CA LEU A 399 -4.80 -23.28 -14.00
C LEU A 399 -5.35 -22.05 -14.72
N LEU A 400 -5.00 -20.84 -14.25
CA LEU A 400 -5.39 -19.60 -14.90
C LEU A 400 -4.87 -19.54 -16.35
N ALA A 401 -3.61 -19.88 -16.55
CA ALA A 401 -2.98 -19.92 -17.87
C ALA A 401 -3.70 -20.91 -18.81
N GLY A 402 -4.00 -22.12 -18.34
CA GLY A 402 -4.75 -23.10 -19.12
C GLY A 402 -6.15 -22.61 -19.51
N ARG A 403 -6.86 -21.92 -18.60
CA ARG A 403 -8.18 -21.33 -18.89
C ARG A 403 -8.09 -20.22 -19.93
N LEU A 404 -7.09 -19.34 -19.83
CA LEU A 404 -6.87 -18.26 -20.80
C LEU A 404 -6.41 -18.79 -22.15
N ALA A 405 -5.64 -19.87 -22.19
CA ALA A 405 -5.25 -20.53 -23.43
C ALA A 405 -6.45 -21.19 -24.13
N ALA A 406 -7.33 -21.85 -23.36
CA ALA A 406 -8.54 -22.47 -23.90
C ALA A 406 -9.61 -21.45 -24.31
N ASN A 407 -9.68 -20.31 -23.63
CA ASN A 407 -10.61 -19.22 -23.95
C ASN A 407 -9.98 -17.84 -23.71
N PRO A 408 -9.29 -17.26 -24.71
CA PRO A 408 -8.64 -15.95 -24.57
C PRO A 408 -9.59 -14.80 -24.25
N SER A 409 -10.86 -14.89 -24.69
CA SER A 409 -11.87 -13.85 -24.43
C SER A 409 -12.19 -13.69 -22.94
N LEU A 410 -11.90 -14.72 -22.12
CA LEU A 410 -12.09 -14.72 -20.67
C LEU A 410 -11.29 -13.59 -19.99
N ALA A 411 -10.17 -13.15 -20.57
CA ALA A 411 -9.36 -12.06 -20.03
C ALA A 411 -10.17 -10.78 -19.82
N GLY A 412 -11.08 -10.45 -20.75
CA GLY A 412 -11.91 -9.25 -20.66
C GLY A 412 -12.86 -9.26 -19.46
N THR A 413 -13.50 -10.40 -19.22
CA THR A 413 -14.39 -10.60 -18.06
C THR A 413 -13.58 -10.64 -16.76
N MET A 414 -12.47 -11.37 -16.75
CA MET A 414 -11.65 -11.54 -15.54
C MET A 414 -11.00 -10.25 -15.05
N ALA A 415 -10.54 -9.38 -15.95
CA ALA A 415 -9.95 -8.09 -15.59
C ALA A 415 -10.93 -7.18 -14.84
N ARG A 416 -12.24 -7.41 -14.96
CA ARG A 416 -13.30 -6.63 -14.28
C ARG A 416 -13.86 -7.28 -13.02
N ILE A 417 -13.44 -8.52 -12.69
CA ILE A 417 -13.85 -9.20 -11.45
C ILE A 417 -13.36 -8.44 -10.19
N PRO A 418 -12.12 -7.91 -10.14
CA PRO A 418 -11.63 -7.18 -8.97
C PRO A 418 -12.39 -5.88 -8.68
N GLY A 419 -12.93 -5.24 -9.72
CA GLY A 419 -13.60 -3.96 -9.61
C GLY A 419 -13.97 -3.39 -10.98
N PRO A 420 -14.81 -2.34 -11.00
CA PRO A 420 -15.15 -1.67 -12.25
C PRO A 420 -13.91 -1.00 -12.86
N LEU A 421 -13.86 -0.93 -14.19
CA LEU A 421 -12.81 -0.20 -14.93
C LEU A 421 -13.41 1.00 -15.67
N ASN A 422 -14.48 1.56 -15.12
CA ASN A 422 -15.31 2.56 -15.79
C ASN A 422 -14.77 3.99 -15.63
N ASP A 423 -13.84 4.21 -14.70
CA ASP A 423 -13.24 5.52 -14.43
C ASP A 423 -12.35 6.03 -15.59
N ALA A 424 -11.88 5.11 -16.45
CA ALA A 424 -11.14 5.43 -17.67
C ALA A 424 -11.54 4.47 -18.81
N PRO A 425 -12.71 4.67 -19.45
CA PRO A 425 -13.23 3.73 -20.45
C PRO A 425 -12.29 3.49 -21.63
N GLY A 426 -11.54 4.53 -22.03
CA GLY A 426 -10.52 4.44 -23.09
C GLY A 426 -9.30 3.60 -22.73
N GLU A 427 -9.07 3.32 -21.44
CA GLU A 427 -7.93 2.52 -20.96
C GLU A 427 -8.28 1.04 -20.74
N ILE A 428 -9.56 0.64 -20.84
CA ILE A 428 -10.01 -0.74 -20.57
C ILE A 428 -9.24 -1.78 -21.39
N ALA A 429 -9.02 -1.51 -22.69
CA ALA A 429 -8.27 -2.42 -23.54
C ALA A 429 -6.81 -2.60 -23.07
N ALA A 430 -6.17 -1.52 -22.61
CA ALA A 430 -4.81 -1.56 -22.06
C ALA A 430 -4.74 -2.33 -20.73
N TYR A 431 -5.77 -2.23 -19.88
CA TYR A 431 -5.87 -3.04 -18.66
C TYR A 431 -6.05 -4.54 -18.95
N ILE A 432 -6.89 -4.90 -19.92
CA ILE A 432 -7.06 -6.30 -20.32
C ILE A 432 -5.76 -6.84 -20.92
N ASP A 433 -5.08 -6.03 -21.73
CA ASP A 433 -3.84 -6.42 -22.39
C ASP A 433 -2.68 -6.57 -21.41
N VAL A 434 -2.49 -5.66 -20.45
CA VAL A 434 -1.45 -5.81 -19.40
C VAL A 434 -1.71 -7.02 -18.52
N PHE A 435 -2.97 -7.35 -18.23
CA PHE A 435 -3.31 -8.58 -17.53
C PHE A 435 -2.86 -9.81 -18.34
N ARG A 436 -3.19 -9.87 -19.63
CA ARG A 436 -2.80 -10.98 -20.52
C ARG A 436 -1.29 -11.13 -20.61
N ARG A 437 -0.57 -10.05 -20.91
CA ARG A 437 0.90 -10.04 -21.01
C ARG A 437 1.56 -10.43 -19.69
N GLY A 438 1.05 -9.89 -18.58
CA GLY A 438 1.58 -10.21 -17.25
C GLY A 438 1.42 -11.69 -16.88
N ILE A 439 0.30 -12.31 -17.25
CA ILE A 439 0.15 -13.77 -17.08
C ILE A 439 1.13 -14.53 -17.98
N GLN A 440 1.36 -14.09 -19.21
CA GLN A 440 2.32 -14.72 -20.13
C GLN A 440 3.76 -14.70 -19.58
N GLU A 441 4.18 -13.62 -18.93
CA GLU A 441 5.49 -13.58 -18.24
C GLU A 441 5.60 -14.66 -17.18
N VAL A 442 4.57 -14.82 -16.35
CA VAL A 442 4.55 -15.85 -15.29
C VAL A 442 4.49 -17.25 -15.91
N VAL A 443 3.76 -17.44 -17.01
CA VAL A 443 3.73 -18.73 -17.75
C VAL A 443 5.10 -19.10 -18.29
N ALA A 444 5.85 -18.16 -18.84
CA ALA A 444 7.21 -18.41 -19.32
C ALA A 444 8.12 -18.92 -18.20
N LEU A 445 8.02 -18.34 -17.01
CA LEU A 445 8.74 -18.82 -15.82
C LEU A 445 8.30 -20.23 -15.40
N LEU A 446 7.00 -20.52 -15.46
CA LEU A 446 6.41 -21.75 -14.89
C LEU A 446 6.32 -22.91 -15.88
N GLN A 447 6.64 -22.72 -17.16
CA GLN A 447 6.57 -23.76 -18.18
C GLN A 447 7.31 -25.06 -17.81
N PRO A 448 8.54 -25.03 -17.24
CA PRO A 448 9.24 -26.25 -16.81
C PRO A 448 8.84 -26.76 -15.41
N VAL A 449 7.93 -26.07 -14.70
CA VAL A 449 7.64 -26.33 -13.28
C VAL A 449 6.51 -27.34 -13.13
N GLN A 450 6.72 -28.38 -12.33
CA GLN A 450 5.67 -29.35 -11.99
C GLN A 450 5.05 -29.01 -10.62
N ALA A 451 3.73 -28.88 -10.56
CA ALA A 451 2.98 -28.72 -9.31
C ALA A 451 1.79 -29.69 -9.26
N ARG A 452 1.80 -30.59 -8.28
CA ARG A 452 0.78 -31.64 -8.07
C ARG A 452 0.64 -31.92 -6.58
N PRO A 453 -0.51 -32.43 -6.09
CA PRO A 453 -0.57 -32.96 -4.73
C PRO A 453 0.39 -34.15 -4.61
N ASP A 454 0.99 -34.31 -3.42
CA ASP A 454 1.82 -35.48 -3.09
C ASP A 454 1.05 -36.80 -3.25
#